data_AF-A0A945PDJ4-F1
#
_entry.id   AF-A0A945PDJ4-F1
#
_cell.length_a   1.000
_cell.length_b   1.000
_cell.length_c   1.000
_cell.angle_alpha   90.00
_cell.angle_beta   90.00
_cell.angle_gamma   90.00
#
_symmetry.space_group_name_H-M   'P 1'
#
loop_
_entity.id
_entity.type
_entity.pdbx_description
1 polymer ?
#
loop_
_entity_poly.entity_id
_entity_poly.type
_entity_poly.pdbx_seq_one_letter_code
_entity_poly.pdbx_strand_id
1 'polypeptide(L)'
;MTTRQLTRLALLAALALILFVLEVAIPRPLPWMKIGLGNTAVLIALVMFDWRSAAAVMLIKVLVGSLVTGAFGGPSFVLAAGSSVASLVLMATSLSLGERWLSILGLSVVGACVHQVSQLCIASVYLGHDGLWGLLPLFIVSGVIAGSMTGLVAYFACRQLQGVQA
;
A
#
# COMPACT_ATOMS: atom_id res chain seq x y z
N MET A 1 -3.48 11.11 21.10
CA MET A 1 -4.48 10.27 20.40
C MET A 1 -5.64 10.04 21.34
N THR A 2 -6.86 10.25 20.87
CA THR A 2 -8.07 9.88 21.65
C THR A 2 -8.33 8.38 21.53
N THR A 3 -9.04 7.78 22.50
CA THR A 3 -9.44 6.36 22.45
C THR A 3 -10.18 6.01 21.16
N ARG A 4 -11.10 6.90 20.73
CA ARG A 4 -11.87 6.75 19.48
C ARG A 4 -10.97 6.70 18.23
N GLN A 5 -9.95 7.54 18.16
CA GLN A 5 -8.98 7.53 17.05
C GLN A 5 -8.17 6.23 17.05
N LEU A 6 -7.72 5.77 18.21
CA LEU A 6 -6.97 4.52 18.34
C LEU A 6 -7.81 3.32 17.86
N THR A 7 -9.08 3.25 18.26
CA THR A 7 -9.99 2.17 17.81
C THR A 7 -10.17 2.19 16.29
N ARG A 8 -10.36 3.37 15.67
CA ARG A 8 -10.49 3.48 14.21
C ARG A 8 -9.22 3.04 13.48
N LEU A 9 -8.05 3.39 13.99
CA LEU A 9 -6.77 2.97 13.41
C LEU A 9 -6.54 1.46 13.57
N ALA A 10 -6.92 0.88 14.71
CA ALA A 10 -6.87 -0.56 14.91
C ALA A 10 -7.78 -1.31 13.93
N LEU A 11 -8.99 -0.79 13.67
CA LEU A 11 -9.88 -1.35 12.65
C LEU A 11 -9.29 -1.24 11.24
N LEU A 12 -8.67 -0.11 10.89
CA LEU A 12 -7.98 0.04 9.60
C LEU A 12 -6.78 -0.92 9.48
N ALA A 13 -6.01 -1.12 10.55
CA ALA A 13 -4.92 -2.10 10.58
C ALA A 13 -5.44 -3.53 10.40
N ALA A 14 -6.52 -3.89 11.08
CA ALA A 14 -7.17 -5.19 10.91
C ALA A 14 -7.69 -5.39 9.48
N LEU A 15 -8.34 -4.37 8.90
CA LEU A 15 -8.80 -4.40 7.52
C LEU A 15 -7.62 -4.54 6.54
N ALA A 16 -6.54 -3.79 6.74
CA ALA A 16 -5.33 -3.88 5.93
C ALA A 16 -4.77 -5.31 5.93
N LEU A 17 -4.73 -5.94 7.11
CA LEU A 17 -4.25 -7.31 7.29
C LEU A 17 -5.16 -8.33 6.60
N ILE A 18 -6.48 -8.25 6.80
CA ILE A 18 -7.45 -9.15 6.16
C ILE A 18 -7.33 -9.07 4.64
N LEU A 19 -7.34 -7.84 4.10
CA LEU A 19 -7.21 -7.63 2.65
C LEU A 19 -5.87 -8.12 2.10
N PHE A 20 -4.78 -7.95 2.86
CA PHE A 20 -3.47 -8.48 2.48
C PHE A 20 -3.45 -10.01 2.44
N VAL A 21 -4.01 -10.69 3.45
CA VAL A 21 -4.07 -12.15 3.49
C VAL A 21 -4.95 -12.70 2.37
N LEU A 22 -6.12 -12.09 2.14
CA LEU A 22 -7.00 -12.44 1.02
C LEU A 22 -6.28 -12.29 -0.33
N GLU A 23 -5.55 -11.20 -0.50
CA GLU A 23 -4.76 -10.96 -1.71
C GLU A 23 -3.66 -12.01 -1.91
N VAL A 24 -3.09 -12.57 -0.83
CA VAL A 24 -2.11 -13.66 -0.89
C VAL A 24 -2.74 -14.98 -1.34
N ALA A 25 -4.02 -15.20 -1.05
CA ALA A 25 -4.74 -16.39 -1.50
C ALA A 25 -5.13 -16.37 -3.00
N ILE A 26 -5.16 -15.19 -3.64
CA ILE A 26 -5.51 -15.06 -5.06
C ILE A 26 -4.33 -15.57 -5.92
N PRO A 27 -4.56 -16.46 -6.91
CA PRO A 27 -3.51 -16.89 -7.85
C PRO A 27 -2.96 -15.70 -8.64
N ARG A 28 -1.65 -15.61 -8.78
CA ARG A 28 -0.97 -14.46 -9.41
C ARG A 28 -0.20 -14.91 -10.65
N PRO A 29 -0.21 -14.12 -11.74
CA PRO A 29 0.52 -14.46 -12.95
C PRO A 29 2.04 -14.35 -12.76
N LEU A 30 2.50 -13.51 -11.84
CA LEU A 30 3.91 -13.37 -11.48
C LEU A 30 4.08 -13.43 -9.95
N PRO A 31 5.18 -14.05 -9.47
CA PRO A 31 5.58 -13.89 -8.09
C PRO A 31 5.75 -12.39 -7.79
N TRP A 32 5.29 -11.97 -6.61
CA TRP A 32 5.32 -10.59 -6.11
C TRP A 32 4.33 -9.58 -6.72
N MET A 33 3.74 -9.83 -7.89
CA MET A 33 2.77 -8.88 -8.45
C MET A 33 1.46 -8.88 -7.65
N LYS A 34 1.17 -7.77 -6.97
CA LYS A 34 0.00 -7.58 -6.09
C LYS A 34 -0.98 -6.58 -6.70
N ILE A 35 -2.26 -6.73 -6.37
CA ILE A 35 -3.38 -5.86 -6.74
C ILE A 35 -3.42 -4.59 -5.85
N GLY A 36 -2.75 -4.62 -4.70
CA GLY A 36 -2.68 -3.52 -3.75
C GLY A 36 -3.85 -3.45 -2.77
N LEU A 37 -4.65 -4.50 -2.59
CA LEU A 37 -5.86 -4.44 -1.75
C LEU A 37 -5.56 -3.97 -0.31
N GLY A 38 -4.53 -4.54 0.31
CA GLY A 38 -4.09 -4.14 1.66
C GLY A 38 -3.54 -2.71 1.74
N ASN A 39 -3.12 -2.12 0.61
CA ASN A 39 -2.65 -0.73 0.56
C ASN A 39 -3.79 0.28 0.61
N THR A 40 -5.02 -0.12 0.26
CA THR A 40 -6.22 0.74 0.36
C THR A 40 -6.40 1.29 1.77
N ALA A 41 -6.30 0.43 2.79
CA ALA A 41 -6.45 0.84 4.19
C ALA A 41 -5.31 1.76 4.66
N VAL A 42 -4.09 1.58 4.13
CA VAL A 42 -2.96 2.48 4.40
C VAL A 42 -3.21 3.85 3.79
N LEU A 43 -3.75 3.91 2.56
CA LEU A 43 -4.12 5.15 1.89
C LEU A 43 -5.24 5.88 2.65
N ILE A 44 -6.28 5.16 3.08
CA ILE A 44 -7.36 5.73 3.90
C ILE A 44 -6.79 6.30 5.21
N ALA A 45 -5.91 5.56 5.89
CA ALA A 45 -5.26 6.04 7.10
C ALA A 45 -4.44 7.31 6.86
N LEU A 46 -3.75 7.40 5.71
CA LEU A 46 -2.94 8.54 5.34
C LEU A 46 -3.80 9.79 5.05
N VAL A 47 -4.91 9.62 4.34
CA VAL A 47 -5.81 10.74 3.95
C VAL A 47 -6.66 11.22 5.12
N MET A 48 -7.15 10.31 5.98
CA MET A 48 -8.09 10.66 7.06
C MET A 48 -7.42 11.05 8.38
N PHE A 49 -6.17 10.63 8.60
CA PHE A 49 -5.45 10.89 9.83
C PHE A 49 -4.16 11.64 9.50
N ASP A 50 -3.03 10.93 9.52
CA ASP A 50 -1.71 11.50 9.37
C ASP A 50 -0.72 10.40 8.93
N TRP A 51 0.48 10.82 8.52
CA TRP A 51 1.49 9.90 8.01
C TRP A 51 1.97 8.89 9.06
N ARG A 52 1.98 9.23 10.36
CA ARG A 52 2.41 8.32 11.44
C ARG A 52 1.37 7.23 11.64
N SER A 53 0.11 7.62 11.61
CA SER A 53 -1.03 6.70 11.65
C SER A 53 -1.01 5.73 10.46
N ALA A 54 -0.76 6.22 9.24
CA ALA A 54 -0.60 5.37 8.06
C ALA A 54 0.63 4.44 8.15
N ALA A 55 1.75 4.94 8.67
CA ALA A 55 2.95 4.14 8.90
C ALA A 55 2.68 2.99 9.88
N ALA A 56 1.94 3.24 10.96
CA ALA A 56 1.56 2.19 11.91
C ALA A 56 0.69 1.10 11.24
N VAL A 57 -0.33 1.49 10.47
CA VAL A 57 -1.18 0.55 9.71
C VAL A 57 -0.34 -0.25 8.72
N MET A 58 0.56 0.41 7.98
CA MET A 58 1.48 -0.24 7.04
C MET A 58 2.41 -1.23 7.75
N LEU A 59 3.02 -0.85 8.87
CA LEU A 59 3.93 -1.70 9.63
C LEU A 59 3.21 -2.93 10.18
N ILE A 60 2.03 -2.77 10.77
CA ILE A 60 1.21 -3.88 11.25
C ILE A 60 0.90 -4.83 10.08
N LYS A 61 0.41 -4.29 8.96
CA LYS A 61 0.12 -5.08 7.76
C LYS A 61 1.32 -5.88 7.27
N VAL A 62 2.51 -5.27 7.17
CA VAL A 62 3.71 -5.95 6.67
C VAL A 62 4.25 -6.96 7.67
N LEU A 63 4.42 -6.58 8.94
CA LEU A 63 4.98 -7.44 9.98
C LEU A 63 4.04 -8.61 10.28
N VAL A 64 2.81 -8.32 10.68
CA VAL A 64 1.83 -9.35 11.05
C VAL A 64 1.42 -10.15 9.82
N GLY A 65 1.23 -9.49 8.66
CA GLY A 65 0.89 -10.20 7.42
C GLY A 65 1.97 -11.18 7.00
N SER A 66 3.25 -10.82 7.15
CA SER A 66 4.35 -11.74 6.85
C SER A 66 4.47 -12.89 7.86
N LEU A 67 4.14 -12.67 9.13
CA LEU A 67 4.07 -13.73 10.14
C LEU A 67 2.93 -14.72 9.82
N VAL A 68 1.73 -14.20 9.52
CA VAL A 68 0.55 -15.02 9.19
C VAL A 68 0.78 -15.85 7.92
N THR A 69 1.49 -15.30 6.94
CA THR A 69 1.77 -15.98 5.67
C THR A 69 3.04 -16.84 5.70
N GLY A 70 3.76 -16.88 6.83
CA GLY A 70 5.04 -17.59 6.95
C GLY A 70 6.19 -16.98 6.12
N ALA A 71 6.03 -15.75 5.63
CA ALA A 71 7.00 -15.07 4.78
C ALA A 71 7.99 -14.17 5.55
N PHE A 72 7.85 -14.08 6.88
CA PHE A 72 8.68 -13.23 7.74
C PHE A 72 10.17 -13.57 7.61
N GLY A 73 11.01 -12.56 7.47
CA GLY A 73 12.46 -12.72 7.29
C GLY A 73 12.91 -13.21 5.90
N GLY A 74 11.98 -13.62 5.03
CA GLY A 74 12.28 -14.07 3.67
C GLY A 74 12.28 -12.93 2.63
N PRO A 75 12.51 -13.26 1.34
CA PRO A 75 12.53 -12.27 0.25
C PRO A 75 11.22 -11.48 0.18
N SER A 76 10.08 -12.16 0.25
CA SER A 76 8.75 -11.51 0.20
C SER A 76 8.54 -10.47 1.29
N PHE A 77 9.13 -10.65 2.48
CA PHE A 77 9.09 -9.66 3.55
C PHE A 77 9.94 -8.44 3.22
N VAL A 78 11.18 -8.63 2.76
CA VAL A 78 12.09 -7.53 2.37
C VAL A 78 11.49 -6.70 1.23
N LEU A 79 10.99 -7.36 0.19
CA LEU A 79 10.33 -6.71 -0.94
C LEU A 79 9.11 -5.92 -0.48
N ALA A 80 8.23 -6.51 0.34
CA ALA A 80 7.02 -5.86 0.83
C ALA A 80 7.32 -4.67 1.75
N ALA A 81 8.31 -4.80 2.64
CA ALA A 81 8.71 -3.74 3.56
C ALA A 81 9.29 -2.54 2.80
N GLY A 82 10.31 -2.76 1.96
CA GLY A 82 10.97 -1.67 1.24
C GLY A 82 10.05 -0.95 0.25
N SER A 83 9.25 -1.69 -0.53
CA SER A 83 8.27 -1.10 -1.45
C SER A 83 7.14 -0.34 -0.73
N SER A 84 6.65 -0.86 0.40
CA SER A 84 5.62 -0.17 1.19
C SER A 84 6.16 1.14 1.77
N VAL A 85 7.39 1.14 2.30
CA VAL A 85 8.03 2.34 2.84
C VAL A 85 8.23 3.39 1.75
N ALA A 86 8.80 3.01 0.60
CA ALA A 86 9.03 3.93 -0.52
C ALA A 86 7.72 4.57 -1.01
N SER A 87 6.67 3.76 -1.18
CA SER A 87 5.34 4.22 -1.57
C SER A 87 4.73 5.18 -0.53
N LEU A 88 4.78 4.82 0.76
CA LEU A 88 4.23 5.65 1.83
C LEU A 88 4.95 7.00 1.95
N VAL A 89 6.29 7.00 1.88
CA VAL A 89 7.08 8.24 1.93
C VAL A 89 6.68 9.16 0.78
N LEU A 90 6.59 8.61 -0.44
CA LEU A 90 6.19 9.40 -1.61
C LEU A 90 4.76 9.94 -1.48
N MET A 91 3.80 9.13 -1.02
CA MET A 91 2.44 9.63 -0.82
C MET A 91 2.37 10.70 0.28
N ALA A 92 3.10 10.52 1.38
CA ALA A 92 3.13 11.49 2.48
C ALA A 92 3.77 12.82 2.06
N THR A 93 4.88 12.79 1.32
CA THR A 93 5.50 14.01 0.79
C THR A 93 4.62 14.69 -0.26
N SER A 94 3.95 13.92 -1.12
CA SER A 94 3.01 14.46 -2.11
C SER A 94 1.84 15.20 -1.47
N LEU A 95 1.29 14.67 -0.37
CA LEU A 95 0.24 15.35 0.39
C LEU A 95 0.74 16.64 1.06
N SER A 96 2.00 16.65 1.53
CA SER A 96 2.59 17.85 2.15
C SER A 96 2.77 19.02 1.16
N LEU A 97 2.83 18.73 -0.15
CA LEU A 97 2.88 19.74 -1.21
C LEU A 97 1.50 20.34 -1.54
N GLY A 98 0.43 19.84 -0.92
CA GLY A 98 -0.94 20.36 -1.00
C GLY A 98 -1.85 19.60 -1.97
N GLU A 99 -3.13 19.48 -1.59
CA GLU A 99 -4.16 18.73 -2.33
C GLU A 99 -4.48 19.28 -3.73
N ARG A 100 -3.99 20.48 -4.07
CA ARG A 100 -4.17 21.07 -5.41
C ARG A 100 -3.51 20.26 -6.52
N TRP A 101 -2.49 19.46 -6.20
CA TRP A 101 -1.67 18.78 -7.21
C TRP A 101 -2.13 17.35 -7.50
N LEU A 102 -2.68 16.64 -6.51
CA LEU A 102 -3.07 15.23 -6.66
C LEU A 102 -4.37 14.95 -5.91
N SER A 103 -5.36 14.42 -6.63
CA SER A 103 -6.56 13.84 -6.03
C SER A 103 -6.21 12.55 -5.27
N ILE A 104 -7.12 12.07 -4.41
CA ILE A 104 -6.97 10.77 -3.73
C ILE A 104 -6.68 9.64 -4.74
N LEU A 105 -7.33 9.67 -5.91
CA LEU A 105 -7.11 8.68 -6.97
C LEU A 105 -5.73 8.83 -7.60
N GLY A 106 -5.30 10.06 -7.91
CA GLY A 106 -3.96 10.33 -8.44
C GLY A 106 -2.85 9.91 -7.46
N LEU A 107 -3.02 10.24 -6.18
CA LEU A 107 -2.11 9.85 -5.11
C LEU A 107 -1.97 8.33 -5.01
N SER A 108 -3.09 7.61 -5.13
CA SER A 108 -3.11 6.14 -5.14
C SER A 108 -2.38 5.55 -6.34
N VAL A 109 -2.63 6.07 -7.55
CA VAL A 109 -1.97 5.60 -8.78
C VAL A 109 -0.46 5.81 -8.70
N VAL A 110 -0.01 7.00 -8.32
CA VAL A 110 1.43 7.28 -8.20
C VAL A 110 2.04 6.43 -7.08
N GLY A 111 1.38 6.32 -5.93
CA GLY A 111 1.80 5.47 -4.81
C GLY A 111 1.95 4.00 -5.22
N ALA A 112 0.99 3.46 -5.98
CA ALA A 112 1.01 2.09 -6.48
C ALA A 112 2.12 1.87 -7.52
N CYS A 113 2.34 2.82 -8.43
CA CYS A 113 3.45 2.75 -9.39
C CYS A 113 4.79 2.73 -8.66
N VAL A 114 5.00 3.64 -7.71
CA VAL A 114 6.24 3.70 -6.91
C VAL A 114 6.43 2.42 -6.11
N HIS A 115 5.37 1.88 -5.51
CA HIS A 115 5.42 0.59 -4.82
C HIS A 115 5.93 -0.52 -5.76
N GLN A 116 5.36 -0.65 -6.95
CA GLN A 116 5.71 -1.68 -7.93
C GLN A 116 7.15 -1.51 -8.46
N VAL A 117 7.56 -0.27 -8.75
CA VAL A 117 8.93 0.03 -9.21
C VAL A 117 9.95 -0.27 -8.10
N SER A 118 9.68 0.18 -6.87
CA SER A 118 10.56 -0.13 -5.73
C SER A 118 10.61 -1.63 -5.46
N GLN A 119 9.49 -2.33 -5.57
CA GLN A 119 9.46 -3.79 -5.42
C GLN A 119 10.33 -4.48 -6.48
N LEU A 120 10.26 -4.05 -7.74
CA LEU A 120 11.07 -4.60 -8.83
C LEU A 120 12.56 -4.29 -8.65
N CYS A 121 12.88 -3.06 -8.24
CA CYS A 121 14.26 -2.64 -7.95
C CYS A 121 14.87 -3.44 -6.80
N ILE A 122 14.13 -3.62 -5.70
CA ILE A 122 14.59 -4.43 -4.57
C ILE A 122 14.75 -5.89 -5.01
N ALA A 123 13.82 -6.41 -5.82
CA ALA A 123 13.92 -7.77 -6.36
C ALA A 123 15.18 -7.95 -7.23
N SER A 124 15.49 -7.00 -8.12
CA SER A 124 16.66 -7.08 -9.01
C SER A 124 17.96 -7.07 -8.23
N VAL A 125 18.07 -6.23 -7.21
CA VAL A 125 19.24 -6.17 -6.32
C VAL A 125 19.34 -7.45 -5.47
N TYR A 126 18.24 -7.90 -4.88
CA TYR A 126 18.22 -9.07 -4.00
C TYR A 126 18.57 -10.37 -4.75
N LEU A 127 18.11 -10.51 -6.00
CA LEU A 127 18.36 -11.68 -6.85
C LEU A 127 19.62 -11.55 -7.71
N GLY A 128 20.23 -10.36 -7.78
CA GLY A 128 21.40 -10.10 -8.63
C GLY A 128 21.13 -10.27 -10.13
N HIS A 129 19.91 -9.94 -10.58
CA HIS A 129 19.49 -10.17 -11.96
C HIS A 129 18.82 -8.94 -12.58
N ASP A 130 19.54 -8.24 -13.45
CA ASP A 130 19.06 -7.02 -14.12
C ASP A 130 18.00 -7.29 -15.20
N GLY A 131 17.84 -8.54 -15.66
CA GLY A 131 16.79 -8.91 -16.62
C GLY A 131 15.37 -8.65 -16.09
N LEU A 132 15.21 -8.51 -14.77
CA LEU A 132 13.94 -8.13 -14.13
C LEU A 132 13.44 -6.76 -14.59
N TRP A 133 14.30 -5.84 -15.01
CA TRP A 133 13.87 -4.54 -15.54
C TRP A 133 13.04 -4.67 -16.84
N GLY A 134 13.15 -5.78 -17.57
CA GLY A 134 12.26 -6.09 -18.69
C GLY A 134 10.78 -6.23 -18.28
N LEU A 135 10.50 -6.51 -17.00
CA LEU A 135 9.14 -6.57 -16.45
C LEU A 135 8.58 -5.19 -16.05
N LEU A 136 9.39 -4.14 -16.10
CA LEU A 136 8.99 -2.79 -15.67
C LEU A 136 7.70 -2.30 -16.36
N PRO A 137 7.51 -2.42 -17.69
CA PRO A 137 6.27 -1.98 -18.33
C PRO A 137 5.04 -2.69 -17.76
N LEU A 138 5.16 -4.00 -17.51
CA LEU A 138 4.08 -4.80 -16.93
C LEU A 138 3.77 -4.37 -15.50
N PHE A 139 4.80 -4.13 -14.68
CA PHE A 139 4.66 -3.67 -13.30
C PHE A 139 4.06 -2.26 -13.19
N ILE A 140 4.35 -1.38 -14.15
CA ILE A 140 3.73 -0.05 -14.23
C ILE A 140 2.26 -0.18 -14.61
N VAL A 141 1.92 -0.93 -15.65
CA VAL A 141 0.52 -1.15 -16.06
C VAL A 141 -0.28 -1.76 -14.90
N SER A 142 0.27 -2.78 -14.23
CA SER A 142 -0.37 -3.38 -13.06
C SER A 142 -0.51 -2.37 -11.92
N GLY A 143 0.49 -1.52 -11.69
CA GLY A 143 0.47 -0.45 -10.70
C GLY A 143 -0.61 0.60 -10.97
N VAL A 144 -0.80 1.00 -12.23
CA VAL A 144 -1.87 1.94 -12.62
C VAL A 144 -3.25 1.33 -12.38
N ILE A 145 -3.46 0.08 -12.79
CA ILE A 145 -4.74 -0.63 -12.60
C ILE A 145 -5.03 -0.78 -11.11
N ALA A 146 -4.08 -1.35 -10.36
CA ALA A 146 -4.13 -1.51 -8.90
C ALA A 146 -4.41 -0.18 -8.19
N GLY A 147 -3.63 0.85 -8.52
CA GLY A 147 -3.74 2.18 -7.93
C GLY A 147 -5.07 2.86 -8.22
N SER A 148 -5.62 2.67 -9.43
CA SER A 148 -6.94 3.20 -9.79
C SER A 148 -8.05 2.51 -9.00
N MET A 149 -8.01 1.18 -8.90
CA MET A 149 -9.01 0.41 -8.14
C MET A 149 -8.98 0.77 -6.65
N THR A 150 -7.79 0.72 -6.04
CA THR A 150 -7.59 1.04 -4.61
C THR A 150 -7.90 2.50 -4.30
N GLY A 151 -7.57 3.41 -5.22
CA GLY A 151 -7.85 4.84 -5.10
C GLY A 151 -9.34 5.16 -5.17
N LEU A 152 -10.08 4.47 -6.05
CA LEU A 152 -11.54 4.60 -6.15
C LEU A 152 -12.21 4.12 -4.85
N VAL A 153 -11.80 2.96 -4.33
CA VAL A 153 -12.32 2.43 -3.06
C VAL A 153 -12.00 3.37 -1.90
N ALA A 154 -10.77 3.87 -1.83
CA ALA A 154 -10.36 4.83 -0.79
C ALA A 154 -11.16 6.14 -0.89
N TYR A 155 -11.39 6.66 -2.09
CA TYR A 155 -12.19 7.87 -2.30
C TYR A 155 -13.62 7.72 -1.74
N PHE A 156 -14.33 6.64 -2.10
CA PHE A 156 -15.68 6.41 -1.60
C PHE A 156 -15.70 6.14 -0.09
N ALA A 157 -14.74 5.36 0.42
CA ALA A 157 -14.63 5.08 1.85
C ALA A 157 -14.39 6.37 2.66
N CYS A 158 -13.45 7.22 2.23
CA CYS A 158 -13.16 8.49 2.89
C CYS A 158 -14.39 9.41 2.88
N ARG A 159 -15.09 9.53 1.75
CA ARG A 159 -16.30 10.35 1.64
C ARG A 159 -17.40 9.89 2.61
N GLN A 160 -17.63 8.58 2.72
CA GLN A 160 -18.63 8.03 3.63
C GLN A 160 -18.22 8.21 5.10
N LEU A 161 -16.94 7.99 5.41
CA LEU A 161 -16.43 8.11 6.78
C LEU A 161 -16.33 9.56 7.27
N GLN A 162 -16.16 10.53 6.37
CA GLN A 162 -16.27 11.95 6.69
C GLN A 162 -17.72 12.35 6.95
N GLY A 163 -18.67 11.83 6.17
CA GLY A 163 -20.11 12.05 6.40
C GLY A 163 -20.63 11.48 7.72
N VAL A 164 -19.96 10.46 8.28
CA VAL A 164 -20.27 9.88 9.61
C VAL A 164 -19.59 10.65 10.76
N GLN A 165 -18.69 11.59 10.45
CA GLN A 165 -17.97 12.40 11.44
C GLN A 165 -18.51 13.83 11.60
N ALA A 166 -19.36 14.28 10.67
CA ALA A 166 -20.14 15.52 10.79
C ALA A 166 -21.42 15.29 11.62
#